data_AF-A0A7J6UB70-F1
#
_entry.id   AF-A0A7J6UB70-F1
#
_cell.length_a   1.000
_cell.length_b   1.000
_cell.length_c   1.000
_cell.angle_alpha   90.00
_cell.angle_beta   90.00
_cell.angle_gamma   90.00
#
_symmetry.space_group_name_H-M   'P 1'
#
loop_
_entity.id
_entity.type
_entity.pdbx_description
1 polymer ?
#
loop_
_entity_poly.entity_id
_entity_poly.type
_entity_poly.pdbx_seq_one_letter_code
_entity_poly.pdbx_strand_id
1 'polypeptide(L)'
;VDRLHKVLRPFVLRRDKNEVEAQLPKKTEQIVWCEMTSSQKRMYTEIESRGLAHARGSSRKEDESPPEYISVGQNLQMQLRKVCNHPYLFCHDIDLPIDESLIRICGKMMALDGILPKLRATGHRVLIFSQMTKLLNILELYLTFRNFRYLRLDGSTGADDRERR
;
A
#
# COMPACT_ATOMS: atom_id res chain seq x y z
N VAL A 1 19.14 -28.04 16.21
CA VAL A 1 18.02 -27.86 15.25
C VAL A 1 17.37 -29.21 14.91
N ASP A 2 18.15 -30.28 14.67
CA ASP A 2 17.60 -31.62 14.31
C ASP A 2 16.72 -32.30 15.36
N ARG A 3 17.01 -32.09 16.65
CA ARG A 3 16.17 -32.63 17.75
C ARG A 3 14.76 -32.04 17.71
N LEU A 4 14.63 -30.75 17.38
CA LEU A 4 13.35 -30.06 17.27
C LEU A 4 12.57 -30.54 16.04
N HIS A 5 13.24 -30.68 14.89
CA HIS A 5 12.60 -31.22 13.69
C HIS A 5 12.08 -32.65 13.89
N LYS A 6 12.82 -33.52 14.60
CA LYS A 6 12.35 -34.90 14.90
C LYS A 6 11.09 -34.92 15.76
N VAL A 7 10.97 -34.01 16.72
CA VAL A 7 9.78 -33.90 17.59
C VAL A 7 8.60 -33.32 16.84
N LEU A 8 8.81 -32.34 15.94
CA LEU A 8 7.73 -31.66 15.22
C LEU A 8 7.25 -32.39 13.96
N ARG A 9 8.07 -33.26 13.35
CA ARG A 9 7.75 -33.97 12.10
C ARG A 9 6.42 -34.75 12.09
N PRO A 10 5.99 -35.44 13.16
CA PRO A 10 4.68 -36.10 13.17
C PRO A 10 3.50 -35.13 13.37
N PHE A 11 3.74 -33.90 13.83
CA PHE A 11 2.70 -32.90 14.08
C PHE A 11 2.59 -31.83 12.99
N VAL A 12 3.64 -31.65 12.18
CA VAL A 12 3.72 -30.60 11.17
C VAL A 12 4.05 -31.20 9.82
N LEU A 13 3.08 -31.14 8.90
CA LEU A 13 3.31 -31.42 7.48
C LEU A 13 3.80 -30.15 6.78
N ARG A 14 5.07 -30.16 6.35
CA ARG A 14 5.66 -29.13 5.50
C ARG A 14 6.15 -29.80 4.22
N ARG A 15 5.69 -29.34 3.07
CA ARG A 15 6.15 -29.78 1.74
C ARG A 15 6.64 -28.57 0.97
N ASP A 16 7.76 -28.70 0.28
CA ASP A 16 8.25 -27.63 -0.57
C ASP A 16 7.56 -27.71 -1.94
N LYS A 17 7.24 -26.55 -2.55
CA LYS A 17 6.53 -26.52 -3.85
C LYS A 17 7.30 -27.29 -4.93
N ASN A 18 8.63 -27.30 -4.85
CA ASN A 18 9.50 -28.05 -5.76
C ASN A 18 9.34 -29.58 -5.62
N GLU A 19 8.89 -30.08 -4.48
CA GLU A 19 8.67 -31.52 -4.23
C GLU A 19 7.28 -31.99 -4.68
N VAL A 20 6.34 -31.05 -4.86
CA VAL A 20 4.91 -31.36 -5.07
C VAL A 20 4.46 -31.10 -6.51
N GLU A 21 5.00 -30.09 -7.18
CA GLU A 21 4.56 -29.70 -8.53
C GLU A 21 5.76 -29.30 -9.41
N ALA A 22 6.18 -30.20 -10.31
CA ALA A 22 7.33 -29.98 -11.19
C ALA A 22 7.05 -28.98 -12.33
N GLN A 23 5.78 -28.69 -12.63
CA GLN A 23 5.37 -27.83 -13.74
C GLN A 23 5.23 -26.34 -13.35
N LEU A 24 5.32 -26.00 -12.06
CA LEU A 24 5.16 -24.62 -11.62
C LEU A 24 6.42 -23.80 -11.94
N PRO A 25 6.33 -22.70 -12.72
CA PRO A 25 7.47 -21.84 -12.98
C PRO A 25 8.04 -21.26 -11.67
N LYS A 26 9.36 -21.01 -11.65
CA LYS A 26 10.00 -20.38 -10.50
C LYS A 26 9.44 -18.97 -10.28
N LYS A 27 9.06 -18.66 -9.03
CA LYS A 27 8.69 -17.31 -8.63
C LYS A 27 9.92 -16.40 -8.77
N THR A 28 9.78 -15.35 -9.57
CA THR A 28 10.76 -14.25 -9.64
C THR A 28 10.29 -13.10 -8.75
N GLU A 29 11.23 -12.46 -8.05
CA GLU A 29 10.96 -11.30 -7.21
C GLU A 29 11.81 -10.14 -7.71
N GLN A 30 11.16 -9.01 -7.97
CA GLN A 30 11.82 -7.79 -8.43
C GLN A 30 11.38 -6.62 -7.55
N ILE A 31 12.38 -5.90 -7.01
CA ILE A 31 12.16 -4.72 -6.19
C ILE A 31 12.22 -3.50 -7.10
N VAL A 32 11.09 -2.79 -7.23
CA VAL A 32 11.00 -1.55 -8.00
C VAL A 32 11.13 -0.37 -7.04
N TRP A 33 12.28 0.29 -7.08
CA TRP A 33 12.52 1.52 -6.31
C TRP A 33 11.73 2.67 -6.93
N CYS A 34 10.92 3.34 -6.10
CA CYS A 34 10.08 4.45 -6.52
C CYS A 34 10.49 5.72 -5.76
N GLU A 35 10.86 6.76 -6.49
CA GLU A 35 11.19 8.06 -5.90
C GLU A 35 9.95 8.79 -5.41
N MET A 36 10.09 9.53 -4.30
CA MET A 36 9.01 10.41 -3.83
C MET A 36 8.88 11.64 -4.73
N THR A 37 7.64 12.05 -4.99
CA THR A 37 7.34 13.30 -5.69
C THR A 37 7.67 14.51 -4.82
N SER A 38 7.77 15.71 -5.42
CA SER A 38 8.02 16.95 -4.68
C SER A 38 6.98 17.19 -3.58
N SER A 39 5.71 16.90 -3.87
CA SER A 39 4.61 17.01 -2.90
C SER A 39 4.75 16.01 -1.76
N GLN A 40 5.12 14.76 -2.06
CA GLN A 40 5.39 13.74 -1.04
C GLN A 40 6.57 14.11 -0.15
N LYS A 41 7.68 14.56 -0.73
CA LYS A 41 8.87 14.98 0.02
C LYS A 41 8.55 16.10 1.01
N ARG A 42 7.82 17.12 0.55
CA ARG A 42 7.37 18.22 1.40
C ARG A 42 6.54 17.73 2.58
N MET A 43 5.52 16.91 2.32
CA MET A 43 4.65 16.35 3.36
C MET A 43 5.41 15.43 4.32
N TYR A 44 6.36 14.65 3.81
CA TYR A 44 7.19 13.75 4.59
C TYR A 44 8.03 14.53 5.62
N THR A 45 8.76 15.56 5.16
CA THR A 45 9.60 16.40 6.04
C THR A 45 8.75 17.17 7.07
N GLU A 46 7.56 17.63 6.70
CA GLU A 46 6.64 18.30 7.62
C GLU A 46 6.15 17.35 8.74
N ILE A 47 5.78 16.12 8.39
CA ILE A 47 5.33 15.12 9.37
C ILE A 47 6.49 14.64 10.25
N GLU A 48 7.67 14.45 9.67
CA GLU A 48 8.88 14.05 10.40
C GLU A 48 9.28 15.10 11.44
N SER A 49 9.40 16.37 11.04
CA SER A 49 9.75 17.46 11.94
C SER A 49 8.75 17.63 13.10
N ARG A 50 7.45 17.53 12.80
CA ARG A 50 6.39 17.58 13.83
C ARG A 50 6.42 16.38 14.77
N GLY A 51 6.59 15.18 14.23
CA GLY A 51 6.69 13.95 15.03
C GLY A 51 7.91 13.96 15.95
N LEU A 52 9.05 14.49 15.48
CA LEU A 52 10.26 14.65 16.28
C LEU A 52 10.11 15.70 17.38
N ALA A 53 9.44 16.84 17.10
CA ALA A 53 9.15 17.85 18.12
C ALA A 53 8.26 17.29 19.24
N HIS A 54 7.24 16.50 18.88
CA HIS A 54 6.39 15.80 19.85
C HIS A 54 7.16 14.75 20.66
N ALA A 55 7.99 13.92 20.01
CA ALA A 55 8.81 12.92 20.68
C ALA A 55 9.86 13.51 21.65
N ARG A 56 10.33 14.74 21.37
CA ARG A 56 11.26 15.48 22.23
C ARG A 56 10.58 16.19 23.41
N GLY A 57 9.28 16.01 23.61
CA GLY A 57 8.54 16.64 24.71
C GLY A 57 8.48 18.17 24.59
N SER A 58 8.70 18.72 23.40
CA SER A 58 8.52 20.15 23.16
C SER A 58 7.02 20.44 23.11
N SER A 59 6.46 20.79 24.27
CA SER A 59 5.09 21.28 24.39
C SER A 59 4.89 22.46 23.44
N ARG A 60 3.99 22.31 22.48
CA ARG A 60 3.65 23.38 21.54
C ARG A 60 2.98 24.52 22.32
N LYS A 61 3.32 25.76 21.98
CA LYS A 61 2.52 26.93 22.33
C LYS A 61 1.12 26.75 21.74
N GLU A 62 0.09 27.08 22.52
CA GLU A 62 -1.33 26.75 22.29
C GLU A 62 -1.96 27.36 21.01
N ASP A 63 -1.25 28.23 20.29
CA ASP A 63 -1.83 29.07 19.22
C ASP A 63 -1.85 28.47 17.79
N GLU A 64 -1.16 27.37 17.51
CA GLU A 64 -1.21 26.75 16.18
C GLU A 64 -2.01 25.45 16.21
N SER A 65 -3.32 25.58 15.91
CA SER A 65 -4.18 24.44 15.66
C SER A 65 -3.50 23.52 14.63
N PRO A 66 -3.29 22.24 14.95
CA PRO A 66 -2.77 21.31 13.96
C PRO A 66 -3.74 21.22 12.78
N PRO A 67 -3.25 21.08 11.54
CA PRO A 67 -4.11 20.77 10.42
C PRO A 67 -4.95 19.53 10.75
N GLU A 68 -6.25 19.59 10.52
CA GLU A 68 -7.27 18.61 10.93
C GLU A 68 -6.90 17.15 10.55
N TYR A 69 -6.10 16.97 9.48
CA TYR A 69 -5.67 15.68 8.97
C TYR A 69 -4.48 15.03 9.72
N ILE A 70 -3.80 15.73 10.64
CA ILE A 70 -2.72 15.18 11.47
C ILE A 70 -3.20 15.13 12.92
N SER A 71 -3.84 14.02 13.30
CA SER A 71 -4.07 13.69 14.71
C SER A 71 -2.72 13.68 15.44
N VAL A 72 -2.51 14.70 16.27
CA VAL A 72 -1.21 15.12 16.85
C VAL A 72 -0.61 14.10 17.82
N GLY A 73 -1.31 13.03 18.17
CA GLY A 73 -0.87 12.06 19.19
C GLY A 73 -0.47 10.66 18.72
N GLN A 74 -0.41 10.35 17.41
CA GLN A 74 -0.35 8.94 16.97
C GLN A 74 0.79 8.59 16.00
N ASN A 75 1.54 7.55 16.40
CA ASN A 75 2.50 6.73 15.65
C ASN A 75 3.06 7.40 14.38
N LEU A 76 4.16 8.15 14.52
CA LEU A 76 4.90 8.78 13.43
C LEU A 76 5.16 7.80 12.27
N GLN A 77 5.54 6.56 12.58
CA GLN A 77 5.81 5.54 11.58
C GLN A 77 4.58 5.26 10.70
N MET A 78 3.38 5.26 11.28
CA MET A 78 2.14 5.06 10.53
C MET A 78 1.86 6.22 9.57
N GLN A 79 2.11 7.46 10.00
CA GLN A 79 1.91 8.63 9.12
C GLN A 79 2.92 8.66 7.99
N LEU A 80 4.21 8.39 8.27
CA LEU A 80 5.23 8.29 7.23
C LEU A 80 4.88 7.18 6.22
N ARG A 81 4.37 6.03 6.68
CA ARG A 81 3.88 4.96 5.79
C ARG A 81 2.72 5.42 4.89
N LYS A 82 1.80 6.24 5.39
CA LYS A 82 0.71 6.81 4.57
C LYS A 82 1.25 7.73 3.47
N VAL A 83 2.17 8.65 3.79
CA VAL A 83 2.78 9.56 2.79
C VAL A 83 3.45 8.77 1.66
N CYS A 84 4.21 7.74 2.03
CA CYS A 84 4.88 6.86 1.06
C CYS A 84 3.92 6.04 0.20
N ASN A 85 2.67 5.84 0.63
CA ASN A 85 1.67 5.11 -0.13
C ASN A 85 0.89 6.05 -1.04
N HIS A 86 0.32 7.12 -0.50
CA HIS A 86 -0.36 8.15 -1.28
C HIS A 86 -0.67 9.40 -0.44
N PRO A 87 -0.41 10.63 -0.91
CA PRO A 87 -0.76 11.86 -0.19
C PRO A 87 -2.26 12.00 0.11
N TYR A 88 -3.14 11.54 -0.79
CA TYR A 88 -4.60 11.58 -0.57
C TYR A 88 -5.11 10.69 0.57
N LEU A 89 -4.28 9.86 1.19
CA LEU A 89 -4.66 9.15 2.42
C LEU A 89 -4.90 10.11 3.61
N PHE A 90 -4.48 11.37 3.49
CA PHE A 90 -4.73 12.42 4.48
C PHE A 90 -5.95 13.28 4.14
N CYS A 91 -6.52 13.15 2.94
CA CYS A 91 -7.75 13.85 2.60
C CYS A 91 -8.95 13.11 3.20
N HIS A 92 -9.90 13.85 3.75
CA HIS A 92 -11.21 13.31 4.09
C HIS A 92 -11.94 13.03 2.78
N ASP A 93 -12.53 11.85 2.65
CA ASP A 93 -12.93 11.14 1.42
C ASP A 93 -13.98 11.87 0.53
N ILE A 94 -14.25 13.16 0.73
CA ILE A 94 -15.43 13.85 0.23
C ILE A 94 -15.35 14.18 -1.27
N ASP A 95 -14.17 14.48 -1.85
CA ASP A 95 -14.06 14.75 -3.30
C ASP A 95 -12.63 14.53 -3.81
N LEU A 96 -12.18 13.28 -3.95
CA LEU A 96 -10.89 13.04 -4.61
C LEU A 96 -11.04 13.29 -6.12
N PRO A 97 -10.26 14.22 -6.71
CA PRO A 97 -10.35 14.47 -8.14
C PRO A 97 -9.87 13.24 -8.92
N ILE A 98 -10.69 12.79 -9.87
CA ILE A 98 -10.33 11.73 -10.81
C ILE A 98 -9.57 12.35 -11.99
N ASP A 99 -8.40 12.90 -11.70
CA ASP A 99 -7.55 13.57 -12.68
C ASP A 99 -6.13 12.97 -12.70
N GLU A 100 -5.31 13.49 -13.59
CA GLU A 100 -3.90 13.08 -13.72
C GLU A 100 -3.09 13.40 -12.43
N SER A 101 -3.58 14.32 -11.59
CA SER A 101 -2.93 14.65 -10.32
C SER A 101 -2.90 13.45 -9.37
N LEU A 102 -3.91 12.56 -9.39
CA LEU A 102 -3.92 11.28 -8.67
C LEU A 102 -2.66 10.45 -8.92
N ILE A 103 -2.15 10.47 -10.16
CA ILE A 103 -0.97 9.73 -10.55
C ILE A 103 0.28 10.55 -10.23
N ARG A 104 0.33 11.82 -10.65
CA ARG A 104 1.52 12.69 -10.53
C ARG A 104 1.96 13.00 -9.12
N ILE A 105 1.06 12.97 -8.14
CA ILE A 105 1.44 13.28 -6.76
C ILE A 105 2.08 12.10 -6.04
N CYS A 106 2.01 10.87 -6.57
CA CYS A 106 2.57 9.70 -5.92
C CYS A 106 3.52 8.91 -6.83
N GLY A 107 4.78 8.77 -6.42
CA GLY A 107 5.79 8.07 -7.22
C GLY A 107 5.48 6.59 -7.47
N LYS A 108 4.82 5.93 -6.52
CA LYS A 108 4.35 4.55 -6.71
C LYS A 108 3.24 4.46 -7.75
N MET A 109 2.32 5.44 -7.78
CA MET A 109 1.27 5.48 -8.79
C MET A 109 1.85 5.74 -10.19
N MET A 110 2.84 6.63 -10.30
CA MET A 110 3.56 6.84 -11.57
C MET A 110 4.26 5.57 -12.06
N ALA A 111 4.93 4.84 -11.17
CA ALA A 111 5.57 3.56 -11.52
C ALA A 111 4.53 2.51 -11.95
N LEU A 112 3.41 2.40 -11.21
CA LEU A 112 2.31 1.50 -11.52
C LEU A 112 1.68 1.82 -12.89
N ASP A 113 1.47 3.10 -13.19
CA ASP A 113 0.95 3.60 -14.46
C ASP A 113 1.88 3.31 -15.65
N GLY A 114 3.19 3.25 -15.42
CA GLY A 114 4.14 2.80 -16.43
C GLY A 114 4.15 1.27 -16.65
N ILE A 115 3.82 0.48 -15.63
CA ILE A 115 3.92 -0.99 -15.66
C ILE A 115 2.62 -1.65 -16.15
N LEU A 116 1.46 -1.21 -15.65
CA LEU A 116 0.17 -1.87 -15.93
C LEU A 116 -0.21 -1.90 -17.42
N PRO A 117 -0.06 -0.81 -18.20
CA PRO A 117 -0.35 -0.85 -19.64
C PRO A 117 0.50 -1.87 -20.40
N LYS A 118 1.78 -2.00 -20.02
CA LYS A 118 2.71 -2.98 -20.63
C LYS A 118 2.26 -4.41 -20.35
N LEU A 119 1.86 -4.70 -19.11
CA LEU A 119 1.34 -6.01 -18.72
C LEU A 119 0.00 -6.34 -19.37
N ARG A 120 -0.86 -5.33 -19.57
CA ARG A 120 -2.12 -5.50 -20.32
C ARG A 120 -1.85 -5.79 -21.79
N ALA A 121 -0.89 -5.11 -22.42
CA ALA A 121 -0.52 -5.33 -23.82
C ALA A 121 -0.01 -6.77 -24.07
N THR A 122 0.66 -7.38 -23.10
CA THR A 122 1.11 -8.78 -23.18
C THR A 122 0.07 -9.79 -22.65
N GLY A 123 -1.10 -9.33 -22.21
CA GLY A 123 -2.20 -10.19 -21.74
C GLY A 123 -2.01 -10.78 -20.34
N HIS A 124 -1.10 -10.26 -19.52
CA HIS A 124 -0.92 -10.73 -18.15
C HIS A 124 -2.05 -10.25 -17.21
N ARG A 125 -2.37 -11.08 -16.21
CA ARG A 125 -3.26 -10.72 -15.11
C ARG A 125 -2.43 -10.33 -13.89
N VAL A 126 -2.84 -9.28 -13.20
CA VAL A 126 -2.09 -8.67 -12.10
C VAL A 126 -2.91 -8.72 -10.82
N LEU A 127 -2.28 -9.11 -9.71
CA LEU A 127 -2.84 -9.02 -8.37
C LEU A 127 -2.08 -7.92 -7.61
N ILE A 128 -2.81 -6.96 -7.06
CA ILE A 128 -2.24 -5.84 -6.29
C ILE A 128 -2.66 -6.00 -4.83
N PHE A 129 -1.68 -5.99 -3.94
CA PHE A 129 -1.90 -6.09 -2.50
C PHE A 129 -1.56 -4.78 -1.81
N SER A 130 -2.42 -4.35 -0.88
CA SER A 130 -2.16 -3.21 0.00
C SER A 130 -2.66 -3.56 1.40
N GLN A 131 -1.94 -3.09 2.42
CA GLN A 131 -2.37 -3.23 3.82
C GLN A 131 -3.47 -2.23 4.19
N MET A 132 -3.52 -1.06 3.56
CA MET A 132 -4.48 0.00 3.87
C MET A 132 -5.69 -0.10 2.94
N THR A 133 -6.89 -0.29 3.49
CA THR A 133 -8.16 -0.35 2.73
C THR A 133 -8.44 0.97 2.00
N LYS A 134 -8.16 2.12 2.62
CA LYS A 134 -8.26 3.44 1.97
C LYS A 134 -7.39 3.55 0.70
N LEU A 135 -6.23 2.89 0.66
CA LEU A 135 -5.40 2.89 -0.55
C LEU A 135 -6.05 2.07 -1.68
N LEU A 136 -6.81 1.02 -1.34
CA LEU A 136 -7.58 0.27 -2.33
C LEU A 136 -8.65 1.15 -2.98
N ASN A 137 -9.31 2.04 -2.22
CA ASN A 137 -10.24 3.03 -2.79
C ASN A 137 -9.54 3.93 -3.82
N ILE A 138 -8.33 4.41 -3.52
CA ILE A 138 -7.52 5.24 -4.43
C ILE A 138 -7.14 4.46 -5.68
N LEU A 139 -6.73 3.20 -5.54
CA LEU A 139 -6.42 2.32 -6.68
C LEU A 139 -7.66 2.05 -7.52
N GLU A 140 -8.83 1.91 -6.92
CA GLU A 140 -10.11 1.72 -7.58
C GLU A 140 -10.47 2.90 -8.49
N LEU A 141 -10.31 4.13 -7.98
CA LEU A 141 -10.47 5.35 -8.76
C LEU A 141 -9.48 5.41 -9.93
N TYR A 142 -8.21 5.08 -9.69
CA TYR A 142 -7.19 5.04 -10.74
C TYR A 142 -7.48 3.99 -11.83
N LEU A 143 -7.88 2.78 -11.44
CA LEU A 143 -8.19 1.71 -12.39
C LEU A 143 -9.42 2.06 -13.22
N THR A 144 -10.41 2.72 -12.61
CA THR A 144 -11.59 3.26 -13.31
C THR A 144 -11.18 4.37 -14.28
N PHE A 145 -10.35 5.33 -13.84
CA PHE A 145 -9.83 6.42 -14.68
C PHE A 145 -9.07 5.92 -15.92
N ARG A 146 -8.26 4.87 -15.77
CA ARG A 146 -7.50 4.24 -16.87
C ARG A 146 -8.28 3.14 -17.60
N ASN A 147 -9.58 2.93 -17.30
CA ASN A 147 -10.44 1.92 -17.90
C ASN A 147 -9.86 0.49 -17.85
N PHE A 148 -9.35 0.09 -16.70
CA PHE A 148 -8.98 -1.29 -16.39
C PHE A 148 -10.14 -2.02 -15.72
N ARG A 149 -10.38 -3.27 -16.13
CA ARG A 149 -11.30 -4.15 -15.41
C ARG A 149 -10.59 -4.70 -14.17
N TYR A 150 -11.25 -4.62 -13.03
CA TYR A 150 -10.70 -5.10 -11.76
C TYR A 150 -11.77 -5.79 -10.93
N LEU A 151 -11.31 -6.56 -9.95
CA LEU A 151 -12.10 -7.09 -8.86
C LEU A 151 -11.41 -6.70 -7.56
N ARG A 152 -12.20 -6.31 -6.56
CA ARG A 152 -11.73 -5.91 -5.23
C ARG A 152 -12.18 -6.94 -4.21
N LEU A 153 -11.25 -7.33 -3.34
CA LEU A 153 -11.48 -8.20 -2.19
C LEU A 153 -10.90 -7.54 -0.96
N ASP A 154 -11.75 -7.27 0.04
CA ASP A 154 -11.33 -6.72 1.32
C ASP A 154 -12.12 -7.32 2.49
N GLY A 155 -11.78 -6.92 3.71
CA GLY A 155 -12.39 -7.44 4.94
C GLY A 155 -13.91 -7.24 5.02
N SER A 156 -14.45 -6.24 4.32
CA SER A 156 -15.89 -5.95 4.23
C SER A 156 -16.64 -6.80 3.21
N THR A 157 -15.94 -7.50 2.31
CA THR A 157 -16.59 -8.40 1.35
C THR A 157 -17.11 -9.64 2.10
N GLY A 158 -18.41 -9.92 2.02
CA GLY A 158 -19.05 -11.06 2.68
C GLY A 158 -18.50 -12.41 2.20
N ALA A 159 -18.58 -13.45 3.05
CA ALA A 159 -18.00 -14.77 2.74
C ALA A 159 -18.55 -15.36 1.43
N ASP A 160 -19.86 -15.25 1.22
CA ASP A 160 -20.54 -15.78 0.02
C ASP A 160 -20.15 -15.05 -1.27
N ASP A 161 -19.83 -13.74 -1.18
CA ASP A 161 -19.37 -12.95 -2.33
C ASP A 161 -17.90 -13.23 -2.66
N ARG A 162 -17.11 -13.71 -1.68
CA ARG A 162 -15.71 -14.12 -1.90
C ARG A 162 -15.61 -15.42 -2.67
N GLU A 163 -16.56 -16.34 -2.49
CA GLU A 163 -16.54 -17.67 -3.11
C GLU A 163 -17.11 -17.66 -4.54
N ARG A 164 -18.00 -16.71 -4.84
CA ARG A 164 -18.66 -16.58 -6.17
C ARG A 164 -17.85 -15.79 -7.21
N ARG A 165 -16.72 -15.18 -6.85
CA ARG A 165 -15.94 -14.26 -7.69
C ARG A 165 -14.54 -14.78 -7.97
#